data_AF-K1S4M7-F1
#
_entry.id   AF-K1S4M7-F1
#
_cell.length_a   1.000
_cell.length_b   1.000
_cell.length_c   1.000
_cell.angle_alpha   90.00
_cell.angle_beta   90.00
_cell.angle_gamma   90.00
#
_symmetry.space_group_name_H-M   'P 1'
#
loop_
_entity.id
_entity.type
_entity.pdbx_description
1 polymer ?
#
loop_
_entity_poly.entity_id
_entity_poly.type
_entity_poly.pdbx_seq_one_letter_code
_entity_poly.pdbx_strand_id
1 'polypeptide(L)' 'MEKISDIFGSMVFNDAVMRERLPKETYRQVQATMENGKRLDDDAARIVANAMKDWAIEKGATHFTHWFQPMTGITAEKHD' A
#
# COMPACT_ATOMS: atom_id res chain seq x y z
N MET A 1 -13.27 -25.45 -3.54
CA MET A 1 -11.91 -25.08 -3.95
C MET A 1 -11.98 -23.63 -4.38
N GLU A 2 -11.29 -22.73 -3.69
CA GLU A 2 -11.24 -21.32 -4.09
C GLU A 2 -10.55 -21.20 -5.45
N LYS A 3 -11.02 -20.27 -6.30
CA LYS A 3 -10.38 -20.07 -7.60
C LYS A 3 -9.09 -19.28 -7.37
N ILE A 4 -8.09 -19.50 -8.23
CA ILE A 4 -6.84 -18.74 -8.20
C ILE A 4 -7.11 -17.23 -8.27
N SER A 5 -8.15 -16.82 -9.01
CA SER A 5 -8.61 -15.43 -9.08
C SER A 5 -8.99 -14.83 -7.73
N ASP A 6 -9.45 -15.65 -6.79
CA ASP A 6 -9.96 -15.20 -5.50
C ASP A 6 -8.80 -15.02 -4.50
N ILE A 7 -7.69 -15.75 -4.71
CA ILE A 7 -6.50 -15.72 -3.84
C ILE A 7 -5.47 -14.69 -4.34
N PHE A 8 -5.26 -14.61 -5.65
CA PHE A 8 -4.23 -13.76 -6.24
C PHE A 8 -4.49 -12.28 -5.94
N GLY A 9 -3.50 -11.61 -5.35
CA GLY A 9 -3.60 -10.19 -5.00
C GLY A 9 -4.54 -9.86 -3.83
N SER A 10 -5.14 -10.88 -3.19
CA SER A 10 -6.09 -10.69 -2.08
C SER A 10 -5.48 -10.02 -0.84
N MET A 11 -4.15 -10.13 -0.67
CA MET A 11 -3.39 -9.51 0.42
C MET A 11 -2.49 -8.38 -0.10
N VAL A 12 -2.91 -7.69 -1.17
CA VAL A 12 -2.20 -6.53 -1.73
C VAL A 12 -3.12 -5.31 -1.72
N PHE A 13 -2.64 -4.20 -1.18
CA PHE A 13 -3.32 -2.90 -1.26
C PHE A 13 -3.13 -2.30 -2.68
N ASN A 14 -3.78 -2.94 -3.66
CA ASN A 14 -3.63 -2.67 -5.09
C ASN A 14 -4.51 -1.50 -5.58
N ASP A 15 -4.49 -1.22 -6.89
CA ASP A 15 -5.29 -0.14 -7.50
C ASP A 15 -6.79 -0.22 -7.21
N ALA A 16 -7.37 -1.43 -7.28
CA ALA A 16 -8.80 -1.63 -7.04
C ALA A 16 -9.15 -1.29 -5.58
N VAL A 17 -8.34 -1.78 -4.63
CA VAL A 17 -8.52 -1.48 -3.20
C VAL A 17 -8.32 0.01 -2.92
N MET A 18 -7.29 0.63 -3.52
CA MET A 18 -7.05 2.06 -3.40
C MET A 18 -8.22 2.90 -3.92
N ARG A 19 -8.79 2.51 -5.07
CA ARG A 19 -9.95 3.22 -5.66
C ARG A 19 -11.21 3.12 -4.81
N GLU A 20 -11.40 1.99 -4.13
CA GLU A 20 -12.53 1.77 -3.23
C GLU A 20 -12.39 2.54 -1.91
N ARG A 21 -11.17 2.61 -1.36
CA ARG A 21 -10.94 3.11 0.01
C ARG A 21 -10.45 4.55 0.09
N LEU A 22 -9.78 5.06 -0.92
CA LEU A 22 -9.22 6.42 -0.88
C LEU A 22 -10.25 7.45 -1.36
N PRO A 23 -10.23 8.66 -0.78
CA PRO A 23 -10.93 9.80 -1.38
C PRO A 23 -10.50 10.01 -2.83
N LYS A 24 -11.44 10.40 -3.67
CA LYS A 24 -11.23 10.58 -5.12
C LYS A 24 -10.00 11.45 -5.43
N GLU A 25 -9.78 12.50 -4.67
CA GLU A 25 -8.65 13.40 -4.86
C GLU A 25 -7.32 12.76 -4.46
N THR A 26 -7.27 12.10 -3.31
CA THR A 26 -6.08 11.35 -2.86
C THR A 26 -5.72 10.24 -3.86
N TYR A 27 -6.71 9.46 -4.32
CA TYR A 27 -6.48 8.43 -5.34
C TYR A 27 -5.86 9.01 -6.61
N ARG A 28 -6.39 10.14 -7.10
CA ARG A 28 -5.84 10.82 -8.28
C ARG A 28 -4.40 11.29 -8.07
N GLN A 29 -4.08 11.83 -6.90
CA GLN A 29 -2.71 12.25 -6.58
C GLN A 29 -1.74 11.06 -6.53
N VAL A 30 -2.15 9.92 -5.97
CA VAL A 30 -1.35 8.69 -5.96
C VAL A 30 -1.10 8.20 -7.38
N GLN A 31 -2.12 8.11 -8.22
CA GLN A 31 -1.98 7.73 -9.64
C GLN A 31 -1.03 8.68 -10.38
N ALA A 32 -1.23 9.99 -10.23
CA ALA A 32 -0.36 10.98 -10.86
C ALA A 32 1.09 10.91 -10.38
N THR A 33 1.32 10.58 -9.10
CA THR A 33 2.65 10.36 -8.53
C THR A 33 3.31 9.13 -9.15
N MET A 34 2.58 8.02 -9.25
CA MET A 34 3.07 6.76 -9.86
C MET A 34 3.39 6.92 -11.34
N GLU A 35 2.55 7.63 -12.11
CA GLU A 35 2.72 7.80 -13.55
C GLU A 35 3.78 8.85 -13.92
N ASN A 36 3.86 9.96 -13.16
CA ASN A 36 4.68 11.12 -13.53
C ASN A 36 5.93 11.28 -12.66
N GLY A 37 6.17 10.40 -11.69
CA GLY A 37 7.32 10.47 -10.79
C GLY A 37 7.33 11.71 -9.89
N LYS A 38 6.15 12.32 -9.65
CA LYS A 38 6.04 13.48 -8.76
C LYS A 38 6.09 13.04 -7.30
N ARG A 39 6.48 13.96 -6.41
CA ARG A 39 6.37 13.73 -4.97
C ARG A 39 4.89 13.68 -4.56
N LEU A 40 4.52 12.67 -3.77
CA LEU A 40 3.21 12.61 -3.13
C LEU A 40 3.14 13.67 -2.04
N ASP A 41 2.04 14.42 -2.00
CA ASP A 41 1.78 15.40 -0.96
C ASP A 41 1.72 14.75 0.43
N ASP A 42 2.22 15.43 1.46
CA ASP A 42 2.33 14.86 2.81
C ASP A 42 0.94 14.61 3.43
N ASP A 43 -0.09 15.42 3.11
CA ASP A 43 -1.46 15.19 3.58
C ASP A 43 -2.09 13.99 2.84
N ALA A 44 -1.86 13.89 1.53
CA ALA A 44 -2.28 12.72 0.76
C ALA A 44 -1.61 11.44 1.29
N ALA A 45 -0.31 11.49 1.64
CA ALA A 45 0.41 10.37 2.22
C ALA A 45 -0.18 9.94 3.57
N ARG A 46 -0.57 10.88 4.43
CA ARG A 46 -1.25 10.57 5.71
C ARG A 46 -2.60 9.88 5.50
N ILE A 47 -3.37 10.30 4.50
CA ILE A 47 -4.65 9.66 4.16
C ILE A 47 -4.41 8.22 3.68
N VAL A 48 -3.45 8.02 2.77
CA VAL A 48 -3.07 6.69 2.26
C VAL A 48 -2.61 5.79 3.40
N ALA A 49 -1.75 6.28 4.28
CA ALA A 49 -1.22 5.50 5.41
C ALA A 49 -2.34 5.03 6.34
N ASN A 50 -3.31 5.88 6.66
CA ASN A 50 -4.46 5.47 7.49
C ASN A 50 -5.33 4.43 6.79
N ALA A 51 -5.70 4.66 5.53
CA ALA A 51 -6.52 3.70 4.77
C ALA A 51 -5.83 2.35 4.59
N MET A 52 -4.52 2.35 4.35
CA MET A 52 -3.71 1.14 4.23
C MET A 52 -3.61 0.38 5.56
N LYS A 53 -3.40 1.10 6.67
CA LYS A 53 -3.37 0.53 8.02
C LYS A 53 -4.70 -0.14 8.36
N ASP A 54 -5.82 0.56 8.15
CA ASP A 54 -7.14 0.02 8.49
C ASP A 54 -7.45 -1.23 7.65
N TRP A 55 -7.15 -1.19 6.35
CA TRP A 55 -7.26 -2.36 5.47
C TRP A 55 -6.39 -3.54 5.91
N ALA A 56 -5.16 -3.27 6.37
CA ALA A 56 -4.25 -4.31 6.83
C ALA A 56 -4.73 -4.93 8.15
N ILE A 57 -5.25 -4.12 9.08
CA ILE A 57 -5.82 -4.57 10.35
C ILE A 57 -7.04 -5.47 10.11
N GLU A 58 -7.91 -5.11 9.16
CA GLU A 58 -9.05 -5.97 8.76
C GLU A 58 -8.60 -7.34 8.25
N LYS A 59 -7.37 -7.44 7.76
CA LYS A 59 -6.72 -8.68 7.30
C LYS A 59 -5.87 -9.36 8.38
N GLY A 60 -5.91 -8.86 9.61
CA GLY A 60 -5.21 -9.43 10.76
C GLY A 60 -3.75 -8.99 10.91
N ALA A 61 -3.31 -7.96 10.17
CA ALA A 61 -1.97 -7.40 10.37
C ALA A 61 -1.86 -6.71 11.74
N THR A 62 -0.71 -6.88 12.39
CA THR A 62 -0.43 -6.33 13.74
C THR A 62 0.82 -5.47 13.79
N HIS A 63 1.67 -5.55 12.76
CA HIS A 63 2.94 -4.84 12.65
C HIS A 63 3.09 -4.30 11.24
N PHE A 64 3.97 -3.31 11.06
CA PHE A 64 4.38 -2.87 9.74
C PHE A 64 5.91 -2.88 9.64
N THR A 65 6.40 -2.93 8.41
CA THR A 65 7.83 -2.87 8.14
C THR A 65 8.09 -2.13 6.84
N HIS A 66 9.22 -1.45 6.77
CA HIS A 66 9.74 -0.91 5.52
C HIS A 66 10.46 -2.04 4.79
N TRP A 67 9.80 -2.65 3.81
CA TRP A 67 10.41 -3.71 3.01
C TRP A 67 11.24 -3.11 1.86
N PHE A 68 12.55 -3.34 1.88
CA PHE A 68 13.47 -2.92 0.82
C PHE A 68 14.64 -3.90 0.70
N GLN A 69 15.24 -3.96 -0.50
CA GLN A 69 16.47 -4.73 -0.74
C GLN A 69 17.67 -3.78 -0.73
N PRO A 70 18.53 -3.81 0.31
CA PRO A 70 19.72 -2.96 0.34
C PRO A 70 20.78 -3.46 -0.64
N MET A 71 21.56 -2.53 -1.18
CA MET A 71 22.67 -2.85 -2.11
C MET A 71 23.85 -3.56 -1.43
N THR A 72 23.76 -3.84 -0.13
CA THR A 72 24.79 -4.54 0.65
C THR A 72 24.73 -6.07 0.52
N GLY A 73 23.74 -6.62 -0.19
CA GLY A 73 23.63 -8.06 -0.46
C GLY A 73 23.06 -8.91 0.68
N ILE A 74 22.50 -8.28 1.71
CA ILE A 74 21.89 -8.92 2.88
C ILE A 74 20.51 -8.31 3.12
N THR A 75 19.47 -9.12 3.38
CA THR A 75 18.12 -8.60 3.68
C THR A 75 18.15 -7.73 4.93
N ALA A 76 17.67 -6.48 4.82
CA ALA A 76 17.47 -5.60 5.96
C ALA A 76 15.99 -5.64 6.36
N GLU A 77 15.72 -5.99 7.61
CA GLU A 77 14.38 -5.94 8.20
C GLU A 77 14.39 -4.96 9.38
N LYS A 78 13.39 -4.06 9.42
CA LYS A 78 13.12 -3.19 10.56
C LYS A 78 11.64 -3.29 10.90
N HIS A 79 11.33 -3.89 12.03
CA HIS A 79 9.96 -4.04 12.54
C HIS A 79 9.68 -2.93 13.54
N ASP A 80 8.59 -2.17 13.33
CA ASP A 80 8.09 -1.10 14.22
C ASP A 80 6.66 -1.42 14.68
#